data_AF-F8Q217-F1
#
_entry.id   AF-F8Q217-F1
#
_cell.length_a   1.000
_cell.length_b   1.000
_cell.length_c   1.000
_cell.angle_alpha   90.00
_cell.angle_beta   90.00
_cell.angle_gamma   90.00
#
_symmetry.space_group_name_H-M   'P 1'
#
loop_
_entity.id
_entity.type
_entity.pdbx_description
1 polymer ?
#
loop_
_entity_poly.entity_id
_entity_poly.type
_entity_poly.pdbx_seq_one_letter_code
_entity_poly.pdbx_strand_id
1 'polypeptide(L)' 'PLSAPKRDEVSSFIDKQFRKGYIRPSKSPMTSPVFFIPKKDGKKCIIMDYCYV' A
#
# COMPACT_ATOMS: atom_id res chain seq x y z
N PRO A 1 5.29 13.63 3.65
CA PRO A 1 3.94 13.12 3.98
C PRO A 1 3.08 12.95 2.72
N LEU A 2 2.30 11.87 2.58
CA LEU A 2 1.37 11.71 1.45
C LEU A 2 0.34 12.84 1.44
N SER A 3 -0.03 13.36 0.26
CA SER A 3 -1.12 14.32 0.09
C SER A 3 -2.47 13.67 0.40
N ALA A 4 -3.46 14.45 0.82
CA ALA A 4 -4.80 13.97 1.18
C ALA A 4 -5.42 13.00 0.13
N PRO A 5 -5.52 13.34 -1.16
CA PRO A 5 -6.10 12.43 -2.16
C PRO A 5 -5.32 11.13 -2.34
N LYS A 6 -4.01 11.15 -2.08
CA LYS A 6 -3.16 9.97 -2.16
C LYS A 6 -3.37 9.01 -0.98
N ARG A 7 -3.86 9.51 0.17
CA ARG A 7 -4.19 8.68 1.33
C ARG A 7 -5.49 7.91 1.13
N ASP A 8 -6.51 8.56 0.54
CA ASP A 8 -7.79 7.90 0.26
C ASP A 8 -7.62 6.77 -0.77
N GLU A 9 -6.76 7.00 -1.77
CA GLU A 9 -6.38 5.97 -2.73
C GLU A 9 -5.66 4.79 -2.06
N VAL A 10 -4.73 5.04 -1.13
CA VAL A 10 -4.08 3.98 -0.34
C VAL A 10 -5.11 3.21 0.47
N SER A 11 -6.01 3.90 1.18
CA SER A 11 -7.01 3.27 2.05
C SER A 11 -7.94 2.36 1.25
N SER A 12 -8.48 2.85 0.13
CA SER A 12 -9.38 2.05 -0.72
C SER A 12 -8.69 0.83 -1.34
N PHE A 13 -7.40 0.94 -1.69
CA PHE A 13 -6.62 -0.20 -2.15
C PHE A 13 -6.43 -1.24 -1.05
N ILE A 14 -6.05 -0.82 0.16
CA ILE A 14 -5.89 -1.69 1.33
C ILE A 14 -7.19 -2.43 1.62
N ASP A 15 -8.32 -1.73 1.65
CA ASP A 15 -9.65 -2.33 1.89
C ASP A 15 -9.99 -3.41 0.86
N LYS A 16 -9.66 -3.16 -0.42
CA LYS A 16 -9.87 -4.13 -1.50
C LYS A 16 -9.02 -5.39 -1.31
N GLN A 17 -7.74 -5.26 -0.93
CA GLN A 17 -6.89 -6.43 -0.69
C GLN A 17 -7.26 -7.16 0.60
N PHE A 18 -7.71 -6.42 1.62
CA PHE A 18 -8.22 -6.98 2.87
C PHE A 18 -9.47 -7.82 2.63
N ARG A 19 -10.45 -7.31 1.86
CA ARG A 19 -11.65 -8.08 1.46
C ARG A 19 -11.35 -9.32 0.64
N LYS A 20 -10.26 -9.32 -0.13
CA LYS A 20 -9.76 -10.50 -0.85
C LYS A 20 -9.04 -11.51 0.05
N GLY A 21 -8.70 -11.13 1.28
CA GLY A 21 -7.95 -11.97 2.21
C GLY A 21 -6.44 -12.00 1.97
N TYR A 22 -5.88 -11.12 1.14
CA TYR A 22 -4.44 -11.11 0.84
C TYR A 22 -3.59 -10.48 1.94
N ILE A 23 -4.18 -9.57 2.73
CA ILE A 23 -3.52 -8.91 3.85
C ILE A 23 -4.39 -8.99 5.10
N ARG A 24 -3.78 -8.82 6.27
CA ARG A 24 -4.46 -8.78 7.57
C ARG A 24 -3.86 -7.68 8.46
N PRO A 25 -4.63 -7.11 9.40
CA PRO A 25 -4.10 -6.22 10.42
C PRO A 25 -2.94 -6.87 11.17
N SER A 26 -1.89 -6.10 11.42
CA SER A 26 -0.72 -6.49 12.19
C SER A 26 -0.49 -5.50 13.32
N LYS A 27 0.05 -5.98 14.44
CA LYS A 27 0.50 -5.17 15.58
C LYS A 27 2.03 -5.16 15.72
N SER A 28 2.73 -5.47 14.63
CA SER A 28 4.19 -5.49 14.60
C SER A 28 4.77 -4.10 14.89
N PRO A 29 5.84 -3.98 15.71
CA PRO A 29 6.57 -2.72 15.84
C PRO A 29 7.34 -2.35 14.56
N MET A 30 7.57 -3.33 13.69
CA MET A 30 8.26 -3.14 12.41
C MET A 30 7.25 -2.79 11.31
N THR A 31 7.51 -1.68 10.62
CA THR A 31 6.75 -1.22 9.46
C THR A 31 7.71 -0.84 8.33
N SER A 32 7.32 -1.10 7.09
CA SER A 32 8.03 -0.67 5.89
C SER A 32 7.18 0.35 5.13
N PRO A 33 7.78 1.37 4.49
CA PRO A 33 7.03 2.32 3.69
C PRO A 33 6.45 1.68 2.43
N VAL A 34 5.33 2.24 1.98
CA VAL A 34 4.57 1.72 0.83
C VAL A 34 4.37 2.83 -0.21
N PHE A 35 4.59 2.48 -1.48
CA PHE A 35 4.49 3.40 -2.61
C PHE A 35 3.57 2.88 -3.70
N PHE A 36 2.94 3.79 -4.43
CA PHE A 36 2.29 3.48 -5.70
C PHE A 36 3.18 3.88 -6.86
N ILE A 37 3.48 2.92 -7.73
CA ILE A 37 4.22 3.15 -8.98
C ILE A 37 3.25 3.00 -10.15
N PRO A 38 3.14 4.02 -11.03
CA PRO A 38 2.37 3.89 -12.27
C PRO A 38 3.06 2.89 -13.21
N LYS A 39 2.27 2.03 -13.83
CA LYS A 39 2.69 1.11 -14.89
C LYS A 39 2.29 1.68 -16.25
N LYS A 40 2.94 1.17 -17.31
CA LYS A 40 2.69 1.58 -18.71
C LYS A 40 1.23 1.39 -19.13
N ASP A 41 0.54 0.42 -18.55
CA ASP A 41 -0.88 0.12 -18.81
C ASP A 41 -1.85 1.03 -18.04
N GLY A 42 -1.34 2.09 -17.38
CA GLY A 42 -2.13 3.03 -16.59
C GLY A 42 -2.55 2.47 -15.22
N LYS A 43 -2.23 1.20 -14.91
CA LYS A 43 -2.48 0.64 -13.58
C LYS A 43 -1.45 1.18 -12.59
N LYS A 44 -1.81 1.18 -11.31
CA LYS A 44 -0.89 1.46 -10.20
C LYS A 44 -0.58 0.17 -9.49
N CYS A 45 0.71 -0.09 -9.28
CA CYS A 45 1.17 -1.21 -8.45
C CYS A 45 1.62 -0.67 -7.10
N ILE A 46 1.20 -1.36 -6.04
CA ILE A 46 1.72 -1.13 -4.69
C ILE A 46 3.09 -1.81 -4.59
N ILE A 47 4.08 -1.11 -4.04
CA ILE A 47 5.43 -1.62 -3.77
C ILE A 47 5.71 -1.37 -2.29
N MET A 48 6.15 -2.42 -1.59
CA MET A 48 6.75 -2.31 -0.25
C MET A 48 8.26 -2.24 -0.39
N ASP A 49 8.86 -1.25 0.27
CA ASP A 49 10.30 -1.06 0.26
C ASP A 49 10.91 -1.73 1.49
N TYR A 50 11.27 -3.00 1.37
CA TYR A 50 11.84 -3.81 2.46
C TYR A 50 13.32 -3.49 2.73
N CYS A 51 13.73 -2.22 2.66
CA CYS A 51 15.12 -1.80 2.83
C CYS A 51 15.62 -1.82 4.29
N TYR A 52 14.74 -2.13 5.26
CA TYR A 52 15.14 -2.35 6.65
C TYR A 52 15.15 -3.86 6.93
N VAL A 53 16.32 -4.47 6.75
CA VAL A 53 16.71 -5.74 7.35
C VAL A 53 18.02 -5.50 8.09
#